data_AF-A0A3D8VDI3-F1
#
_entry.id   AF-A0A3D8VDI3-F1
#
_cell.length_a   1.000
_cell.length_b   1.000
_cell.length_c   1.000
_cell.angle_alpha   90.00
_cell.angle_beta   90.00
_cell.angle_gamma   90.00
#
_symmetry.space_group_name_H-M   'P 1'
#
loop_
_entity.id
_entity.type
_entity.pdbx_description
1 polymer ?
#
loop_
_entity_poly.entity_id
_entity_poly.type
_entity_poly.pdbx_seq_one_letter_code
_entity_poly.pdbx_strand_id
1 'polypeptide(L)'
;MDWSSTTWGFLALYWVWVIAGALDFACHRRTDLPHTSGVAESSMHQVQLALCGSATVLVLLFEPTAGLAALLLCIVLAHAWAGYRDTRFAFDAGRTILPIEQHIHSVLDMAPWIAWAIVAWHAASAPALEWSLSLRRPAVDAALWIAVLLPALALCVLPALREFRDAWRAKAGASHA
;
A
#
# COMPACT_ATOMS: atom_id res chain seq x y z
N MET A 1 20.35 16.51 10.46
CA MET A 1 19.14 15.74 10.84
C MET A 1 19.60 14.33 11.12
N ASP A 2 19.37 13.81 12.33
CA ASP A 2 19.82 12.46 12.72
C ASP A 2 18.91 11.42 12.05
N TRP A 3 19.50 10.57 11.21
CA TRP A 3 18.82 9.47 10.51
C TRP A 3 18.07 8.52 11.43
N SER A 4 18.46 8.43 12.71
CA SER A 4 17.80 7.57 13.69
C SER A 4 16.31 7.95 13.85
N SER A 5 16.02 9.24 14.03
CA SER A 5 14.66 9.76 14.25
C SER A 5 13.73 9.60 13.05
N THR A 6 14.22 9.87 11.83
CA THR A 6 13.47 9.67 10.59
C THR A 6 13.15 8.18 10.38
N THR A 7 14.11 7.30 10.67
CA THR A 7 13.94 5.84 10.51
C THR A 7 12.84 5.31 11.43
N TRP A 8 12.82 5.73 12.70
CA TRP A 8 11.75 5.36 13.63
C TRP A 8 10.38 5.89 13.20
N GLY A 9 10.33 7.12 12.66
CA GLY A 9 9.10 7.68 12.08
C GLY A 9 8.56 6.84 10.91
N PHE A 10 9.44 6.44 9.98
CA PHE A 10 9.06 5.56 8.87
C PHE A 10 8.55 4.19 9.35
N LEU A 11 9.23 3.58 10.32
CA LEU A 11 8.83 2.29 10.87
C LEU A 11 7.48 2.37 11.60
N ALA A 12 7.25 3.44 12.36
CA ALA A 12 5.98 3.65 13.03
C ALA A 12 4.83 3.82 12.02
N LEU A 13 5.01 4.67 11.01
CA LEU A 13 4.05 4.85 9.91
C LEU A 13 3.80 3.52 9.18
N TYR A 14 4.86 2.78 8.87
CA TYR A 14 4.79 1.47 8.23
C TYR A 14 3.95 0.48 9.03
N TRP A 15 4.19 0.35 10.34
CA TRP A 15 3.44 -0.59 11.18
C TRP A 15 1.98 -0.22 11.31
N VAL A 16 1.67 1.07 11.50
CA VAL A 16 0.29 1.56 11.51
C VAL A 16 -0.41 1.21 10.19
N TRP A 17 0.27 1.41 9.07
CA TRP A 17 -0.26 1.13 7.74
C TRP A 17 -0.50 -0.36 7.48
N VAL A 18 0.46 -1.23 7.82
CA VAL A 18 0.34 -2.69 7.67
C VAL A 18 -0.79 -3.24 8.56
N ILE A 19 -0.91 -2.74 9.79
CA ILE A 19 -2.01 -3.13 10.69
C ILE A 19 -3.35 -2.67 10.13
N ALA A 20 -3.44 -1.44 9.61
CA ALA A 20 -4.64 -0.95 8.94
C ALA A 20 -5.03 -1.85 7.77
N GLY A 21 -4.08 -2.27 6.93
CA GLY A 21 -4.34 -3.19 5.81
C GLY A 21 -4.85 -4.55 6.28
N ALA A 22 -4.28 -5.10 7.36
CA ALA A 22 -4.76 -6.36 7.93
C ALA A 22 -6.20 -6.25 8.47
N LEU A 23 -6.53 -5.11 9.10
CA LEU A 23 -7.87 -4.81 9.62
C LEU A 23 -8.89 -4.60 8.49
N ASP A 24 -8.47 -4.02 7.37
CA ASP A 24 -9.28 -3.86 6.17
C ASP A 24 -9.75 -5.21 5.61
N PHE A 25 -8.81 -6.15 5.43
CA PHE A 25 -9.16 -7.52 5.05
C PHE A 25 -10.07 -8.22 6.09
N ALA A 26 -10.03 -7.80 7.36
CA ALA A 26 -10.98 -8.32 8.36
C ALA A 26 -12.38 -7.73 8.18
N CYS A 27 -12.52 -6.47 7.75
CA CYS A 27 -13.79 -5.86 7.35
C CYS A 27 -14.36 -6.57 6.12
N HIS A 28 -13.57 -6.79 5.07
CA HIS A 28 -14.02 -7.47 3.84
C HIS A 28 -14.53 -8.88 4.08
N ARG A 29 -13.86 -9.63 4.98
CA ARG A 29 -14.35 -10.95 5.40
C ARG A 29 -15.67 -10.88 6.16
N ARG A 30 -15.90 -9.82 6.95
CA ARG A 30 -17.15 -9.63 7.70
C ARG A 30 -18.31 -9.20 6.80
N THR A 31 -18.03 -8.48 5.73
CA THR A 31 -19.02 -7.96 4.77
C THR A 31 -19.19 -8.86 3.54
N ASP A 32 -18.59 -10.06 3.57
CA ASP A 32 -18.63 -11.07 2.51
C ASP A 32 -18.30 -10.50 1.12
N LEU A 33 -17.15 -9.82 1.03
CA LEU A 33 -16.62 -9.29 -0.22
C LEU A 33 -16.71 -10.29 -1.39
N PRO A 34 -16.33 -11.59 -1.23
CA PRO A 34 -16.38 -12.55 -2.33
C PRO A 34 -17.73 -12.67 -3.05
N HIS A 35 -18.84 -12.51 -2.34
CA HIS A 35 -20.20 -12.64 -2.90
C HIS A 35 -20.93 -11.30 -3.08
N THR A 36 -20.28 -10.18 -2.76
CA THR A 36 -20.82 -8.83 -2.96
C THR A 36 -20.13 -8.15 -4.15
N SER A 37 -19.12 -7.32 -3.89
CA SER A 37 -18.35 -6.62 -4.92
C SER A 37 -17.31 -7.51 -5.63
N GLY A 38 -16.89 -8.58 -4.97
CA GLY A 38 -16.18 -9.72 -5.55
C GLY A 38 -14.88 -9.33 -6.27
N VAL A 39 -14.68 -9.91 -7.46
CA VAL A 39 -13.42 -9.80 -8.22
C VAL A 39 -13.07 -8.37 -8.58
N ALA A 40 -14.06 -7.50 -8.80
CA ALA A 40 -13.80 -6.11 -9.23
C ALA A 40 -13.07 -5.32 -8.14
N GLU A 41 -13.57 -5.38 -6.90
CA GLU A 41 -12.94 -4.75 -5.74
C GLU A 41 -11.62 -5.45 -5.38
N SER A 42 -11.63 -6.77 -5.22
CA SER A 42 -10.41 -7.50 -4.81
C SER A 42 -9.25 -7.37 -5.81
N SER A 43 -9.53 -7.12 -7.10
CA SER A 43 -8.48 -6.80 -8.09
C SER A 43 -7.79 -5.46 -7.79
N MET A 44 -8.51 -4.46 -7.27
CA MET A 44 -7.93 -3.17 -6.90
C MET A 44 -7.01 -3.31 -5.68
N HIS A 45 -7.33 -4.17 -4.72
CA HIS A 45 -6.41 -4.51 -3.62
C HIS A 45 -5.07 -5.04 -4.15
N GLN A 46 -5.10 -5.92 -5.17
CA GLN A 46 -3.88 -6.43 -5.80
C GLN A 46 -3.07 -5.30 -6.47
N VAL A 47 -3.74 -4.39 -7.17
CA VAL A 47 -3.09 -3.24 -7.82
C VAL A 47 -2.48 -2.31 -6.77
N GLN A 48 -3.22 -1.95 -5.72
CA GLN A 48 -2.74 -1.09 -4.65
C GLN A 48 -1.53 -1.70 -3.94
N LEU A 49 -1.59 -2.99 -3.59
CA LEU A 49 -0.45 -3.69 -2.96
C LEU A 49 0.76 -3.78 -3.88
N ALA A 50 0.58 -3.97 -5.19
CA ALA A 50 1.69 -3.97 -6.14
C ALA A 50 2.35 -2.59 -6.26
N LEU A 51 1.55 -1.51 -6.33
CA LEU A 51 2.03 -0.13 -6.35
C LEU A 51 2.82 0.20 -5.07
N CYS A 52 2.20 -0.09 -3.92
CA CYS A 52 2.77 0.14 -2.60
C CYS A 52 4.03 -0.68 -2.34
N GLY A 53 4.01 -1.99 -2.64
CA GLY A 53 5.17 -2.86 -2.52
C GLY A 53 6.33 -2.41 -3.42
N SER A 54 6.03 -1.96 -4.64
CA SER A 54 7.03 -1.40 -5.55
C SER A 54 7.64 -0.11 -4.98
N ALA A 55 6.82 0.83 -4.50
CA ALA A 55 7.29 2.04 -3.84
C ALA A 55 8.18 1.73 -2.63
N THR A 56 7.79 0.78 -1.78
CA THR A 56 8.59 0.34 -0.63
C THR A 56 9.95 -0.21 -1.07
N VAL A 57 10.00 -1.09 -2.07
CA VAL A 57 11.25 -1.63 -2.62
C VAL A 57 12.12 -0.52 -3.19
N LEU A 58 11.55 0.44 -3.92
CA LEU A 58 12.29 1.58 -4.47
C LEU A 58 12.93 2.44 -3.36
N VAL A 59 12.19 2.72 -2.28
CA VAL A 59 12.72 3.48 -1.12
C VAL A 59 13.87 2.75 -0.43
N LEU A 60 13.83 1.41 -0.36
CA LEU A 60 14.91 0.59 0.20
C LEU A 60 16.14 0.51 -0.72
N LEU A 61 15.96 0.60 -2.04
CA LEU A 61 17.05 0.51 -3.02
C LEU A 61 17.78 1.83 -3.24
N PHE A 62 17.04 2.94 -3.33
CA PHE A 62 17.55 4.20 -3.85
C PHE A 62 17.66 5.28 -2.77
N GLU A 63 18.65 6.16 -2.94
CA GLU A 63 18.78 7.38 -2.16
C GLU A 63 17.57 8.30 -2.39
N PRO A 64 17.17 9.12 -1.40
CA PRO A 64 16.02 10.02 -1.50
C PRO A 64 16.32 11.24 -2.37
N THR A 65 16.47 11.01 -3.67
CA THR A 65 16.70 12.05 -4.69
C THR A 65 15.38 12.64 -5.19
N ALA A 66 15.44 13.77 -5.88
CA ALA A 66 14.26 14.38 -6.51
C ALA A 66 13.67 13.47 -7.60
N GLY A 67 14.51 12.72 -8.31
CA GLY A 67 14.08 11.69 -9.26
C GLY A 67 13.26 10.59 -8.60
N LEU A 68 13.72 10.08 -7.44
CA LEU A 68 12.96 9.09 -6.68
C LEU A 68 11.64 9.69 -6.17
N ALA A 69 11.67 10.91 -5.60
CA ALA A 69 10.47 11.58 -5.12
C ALA A 69 9.42 11.79 -6.22
N ALA A 70 9.83 12.15 -7.44
CA ALA A 70 8.94 12.30 -8.59
C ALA A 70 8.35 10.96 -9.04
N LEU A 71 9.15 9.89 -9.09
CA LEU A 71 8.66 8.54 -9.40
C LEU A 71 7.64 8.06 -8.36
N LEU A 72 7.95 8.24 -7.07
CA LEU A 72 7.04 7.87 -5.99
C LEU A 72 5.74 8.69 -6.04
N LEU A 73 5.78 9.97 -6.43
CA LEU A 73 4.57 10.77 -6.64
C LEU A 73 3.65 10.13 -7.69
N CYS A 74 4.21 9.69 -8.81
CA CYS A 74 3.43 8.98 -9.84
C CYS A 74 2.78 7.70 -9.30
N ILE A 75 3.51 6.93 -8.47
CA ILE A 75 2.98 5.72 -7.84
C ILE A 75 1.88 6.06 -6.84
N VAL A 76 2.06 7.10 -6.02
CA VAL A 76 1.06 7.54 -5.04
C VAL A 76 -0.21 8.05 -5.73
N LEU A 77 -0.08 8.79 -6.83
CA LEU A 77 -1.22 9.21 -7.65
C LEU A 77 -1.96 8.00 -8.25
N ALA A 78 -1.23 7.02 -8.77
CA ALA A 78 -1.83 5.78 -9.27
C ALA A 78 -2.52 4.99 -8.15
N HIS A 79 -1.94 4.95 -6.95
CA HIS A 79 -2.54 4.33 -5.77
C HIS A 79 -3.82 5.04 -5.35
N ALA A 80 -3.83 6.38 -5.29
CA ALA A 80 -5.02 7.16 -4.97
C ALA A 80 -6.14 6.95 -5.98
N TRP A 81 -5.81 6.87 -7.27
CA TRP A 81 -6.78 6.49 -8.30
C TRP A 81 -7.32 5.06 -8.08
N ALA A 82 -6.45 4.10 -7.77
CA ALA A 82 -6.86 2.72 -7.49
C ALA A 82 -7.77 2.64 -6.25
N GLY A 83 -7.48 3.35 -5.16
CA GLY A 83 -8.33 3.42 -3.98
C GLY A 83 -9.70 4.07 -4.25
N TYR A 84 -9.76 5.06 -5.13
CA TYR A 84 -11.05 5.57 -5.60
C TYR A 84 -11.83 4.53 -6.42
N ARG A 85 -11.16 3.75 -7.28
CA ARG A 85 -11.81 2.70 -8.06
C ARG A 85 -12.31 1.57 -7.18
N ASP A 86 -11.53 1.20 -6.17
CA ASP A 86 -11.86 0.20 -5.16
C ASP A 86 -13.17 0.53 -4.44
N THR A 87 -13.22 1.69 -3.78
CA THR A 87 -14.42 2.18 -3.09
C THR A 87 -15.62 2.36 -4.02
N ARG A 88 -15.37 2.78 -5.28
CA ARG A 88 -16.43 2.85 -6.29
C ARG A 88 -16.96 1.47 -6.67
N PHE A 89 -16.13 0.44 -6.79
CA PHE A 89 -16.62 -0.92 -7.05
C PHE A 89 -17.45 -1.45 -5.87
N ALA A 90 -17.03 -1.18 -4.63
CA ALA A 90 -17.82 -1.49 -3.44
C ALA A 90 -19.19 -0.82 -3.49
N PHE A 91 -19.21 0.48 -3.78
CA PHE A 91 -20.42 1.29 -3.86
C PHE A 91 -21.37 0.84 -4.99
N ASP A 92 -20.85 0.69 -6.21
CA ASP A 92 -21.64 0.29 -7.38
C ASP A 92 -22.24 -1.12 -7.19
N ALA A 93 -21.57 -2.00 -6.43
CA ALA A 93 -22.08 -3.33 -6.07
C ALA A 93 -23.06 -3.33 -4.88
N GLY A 94 -23.28 -2.20 -4.21
CA GLY A 94 -24.11 -2.12 -3.02
C GLY A 94 -23.53 -2.85 -1.80
N ARG A 95 -22.20 -3.06 -1.75
CA ARG A 95 -21.54 -3.68 -0.59
C ARG A 95 -21.69 -2.76 0.63
N THR A 96 -21.94 -3.36 1.79
CA THR A 96 -21.90 -2.61 3.05
C THR A 96 -20.44 -2.29 3.39
N ILE A 97 -20.14 -0.99 3.55
CA ILE A 97 -18.86 -0.49 4.04
C ILE A 97 -19.05 -0.03 5.48
N LEU A 98 -18.31 -0.63 6.42
CA LEU A 98 -18.52 -0.34 7.84
C LEU A 98 -17.97 1.05 8.22
N PRO A 99 -18.53 1.74 9.24
CA PRO A 99 -17.96 3.01 9.70
C PRO A 99 -16.49 2.91 10.12
N ILE A 100 -16.09 1.80 10.74
CA ILE A 100 -14.68 1.54 11.08
C ILE A 100 -13.81 1.32 9.85
N GLU A 101 -14.36 0.72 8.79
CA GLU A 101 -13.67 0.50 7.52
C GLU A 101 -13.32 1.83 6.86
N GLN A 102 -14.22 2.82 6.91
CA GLN A 102 -13.94 4.18 6.42
C GLN A 102 -12.78 4.88 7.15
N HIS A 103 -12.68 4.68 8.48
CA HIS A 103 -11.55 5.22 9.24
C HIS A 103 -10.25 4.47 8.94
N ILE A 104 -10.30 3.15 8.70
CA ILE A 104 -9.16 2.36 8.25
C ILE A 104 -8.70 2.84 6.86
N HIS A 105 -9.63 3.03 5.92
CA HIS A 105 -9.35 3.57 4.58
C HIS A 105 -8.69 4.95 4.65
N SER A 106 -9.11 5.82 5.56
CA SER A 106 -8.46 7.12 5.78
C SER A 106 -6.97 6.98 6.13
N VAL A 107 -6.60 5.97 6.93
CA VAL A 107 -5.19 5.68 7.26
C VAL A 107 -4.46 5.12 6.04
N LEU A 108 -5.09 4.16 5.35
CA LEU A 108 -4.52 3.52 4.16
C LEU A 108 -4.25 4.51 3.02
N ASP A 109 -5.14 5.47 2.82
CA ASP A 109 -5.03 6.49 1.79
C ASP A 109 -3.94 7.52 2.12
N MET A 110 -3.83 7.93 3.38
CA MET A 110 -2.87 8.98 3.77
C MET A 110 -1.43 8.47 3.89
N ALA A 111 -1.21 7.21 4.27
CA ALA A 111 0.13 6.69 4.52
C ALA A 111 1.08 6.81 3.30
N PRO A 112 0.67 6.49 2.04
CA PRO A 112 1.50 6.70 0.86
C PRO A 112 1.89 8.17 0.63
N TRP A 113 0.97 9.12 0.85
CA TRP A 113 1.25 10.55 0.74
C TRP A 113 2.24 11.03 1.78
N ILE A 114 2.10 10.58 3.02
CA ILE A 114 3.04 10.91 4.11
C ILE A 114 4.42 10.34 3.80
N ALA A 115 4.50 9.08 3.37
CA ALA A 115 5.77 8.45 3.01
C ALA A 115 6.46 9.19 1.85
N TRP A 116 5.70 9.56 0.81
CA TRP A 116 6.21 10.39 -0.28
C TRP A 116 6.69 11.76 0.20
N ALA A 117 5.91 12.45 1.05
CA ALA A 117 6.27 13.77 1.55
C ALA A 117 7.58 13.74 2.34
N ILE A 118 7.84 12.68 3.11
CA ILE A 118 9.12 12.51 3.81
C ILE A 118 10.26 12.37 2.80
N VAL A 119 10.12 11.52 1.77
CA VAL A 119 11.16 11.36 0.73
C VAL A 119 11.39 12.68 -0.04
N ALA A 120 10.32 13.37 -0.41
CA ALA A 120 10.38 14.66 -1.10
C ALA A 120 11.05 15.74 -0.24
N TRP A 121 10.74 15.78 1.06
CA TRP A 121 11.38 16.68 2.01
C TRP A 121 12.88 16.42 2.10
N HIS A 122 13.30 15.15 2.16
CA HIS A 122 14.71 14.78 2.14
C HIS A 122 15.40 15.22 0.85
N ALA A 123 14.78 14.97 -0.31
CA ALA A 123 15.30 15.40 -1.60
C ALA A 123 15.46 16.93 -1.69
N ALA A 124 14.47 17.68 -1.20
CA ALA A 124 14.49 19.15 -1.20
C ALA A 124 15.49 19.74 -0.19
N SER A 125 15.82 19.00 0.86
CA SER A 125 16.79 19.42 1.90
C SER A 125 18.25 19.11 1.53
N ALA A 126 18.49 18.44 0.40
CA ALA A 126 19.83 18.15 -0.08
C ALA A 126 20.54 19.43 -0.57
N PRO A 127 21.89 19.50 -0.51
CA PRO A 127 22.64 20.66 -1.01
C PRO A 127 22.42 20.97 -2.49
N ALA A 128 22.02 19.96 -3.27
CA ALA A 128 21.67 20.08 -4.67
C ALA A 128 20.49 19.16 -5.01
N LEU A 129 19.67 19.58 -5.96
CA LEU A 129 18.53 18.80 -6.44
C LEU A 129 19.01 17.73 -7.43
N GLU A 130 19.12 16.48 -6.95
CA GLU A 130 19.55 15.35 -7.76
C GLU A 130 18.36 14.66 -8.43
N TRP A 131 18.40 14.51 -9.76
CA TRP A 131 17.35 13.83 -10.53
C TRP A 131 17.68 12.37 -10.88
N SER A 132 18.93 11.95 -10.70
CA SER A 132 19.33 10.56 -10.90
C SER A 132 18.74 9.62 -9.84
N LEU A 133 18.43 8.40 -10.25
CA LEU A 133 18.16 7.30 -9.34
C LEU A 133 19.49 6.67 -8.94
N SER A 134 19.96 6.99 -7.74
CA SER A 134 21.24 6.54 -7.20
C SER A 134 21.00 5.45 -6.15
N LEU A 135 21.60 4.27 -6.30
CA LEU A 135 21.48 3.19 -5.32
C LEU A 135 22.10 3.62 -3.99
N ARG A 136 21.49 3.19 -2.88
CA ARG A 136 21.98 3.47 -1.53
C ARG A 136 23.39 2.92 -1.31
N ARG A 137 24.25 3.75 -0.71
CA ARG A 137 25.62 3.37 -0.36
C ARG A 137 25.96 3.88 1.06
N PRO A 138 26.10 2.99 2.05
CA PRO A 138 26.01 1.52 1.96
C PRO A 138 24.60 1.03 1.63
N ALA A 139 24.49 -0.21 1.13
CA ALA A 139 23.20 -0.84 0.92
C ALA A 139 22.45 -1.00 2.25
N VAL A 140 21.12 -0.98 2.19
CA VAL A 140 20.27 -1.19 3.36
C VAL A 140 20.47 -2.60 3.92
N ASP A 141 20.56 -2.70 5.25
CA ASP A 141 20.72 -3.96 5.96
C ASP A 141 19.60 -4.96 5.61
N ALA A 142 19.96 -6.21 5.34
CA ALA A 142 19.02 -7.29 5.05
C ALA A 142 17.98 -7.49 6.16
N ALA A 143 18.32 -7.21 7.43
CA ALA A 143 17.38 -7.25 8.54
C ALA A 143 16.24 -6.25 8.34
N LEU A 144 16.50 -5.05 7.81
CA LEU A 144 15.46 -4.05 7.53
C LEU A 144 14.59 -4.48 6.35
N TRP A 145 15.18 -5.07 5.31
CA TRP A 145 14.41 -5.69 4.23
C TRP A 145 13.43 -6.74 4.74
N ILE A 146 13.89 -7.66 5.59
CA ILE A 146 13.04 -8.69 6.19
C ILE A 146 11.97 -8.05 7.08
N ALA A 147 12.34 -7.10 7.93
CA ALA A 147 11.42 -6.43 8.85
C ALA A 147 10.30 -5.65 8.13
N VAL A 148 10.54 -5.19 6.89
CA VAL A 148 9.56 -4.46 6.09
C VAL A 148 8.78 -5.37 5.14
N LEU A 149 9.42 -6.37 4.52
CA LEU A 149 8.75 -7.20 3.52
C LEU A 149 7.98 -8.37 4.13
N LEU A 150 8.50 -9.00 5.19
CA LEU A 150 7.88 -10.19 5.78
C LEU A 150 6.51 -9.89 6.43
N PRO A 151 6.33 -8.82 7.23
CA PRO A 151 5.02 -8.53 7.81
C PRO A 151 4.02 -8.11 6.73
N ALA A 152 4.42 -7.29 5.75
CA ALA A 152 3.55 -6.90 4.63
C ALA A 152 3.10 -8.12 3.81
N LEU A 153 4.01 -9.07 3.57
CA LEU A 153 3.67 -10.34 2.92
C LEU A 153 2.63 -11.12 3.73
N ALA A 154 2.89 -11.33 5.02
CA ALA A 154 2.05 -12.15 5.88
C ALA A 154 0.66 -11.53 6.16
N LEU A 155 0.61 -10.21 6.38
CA LEU A 155 -0.57 -9.51 6.89
C LEU A 155 -1.40 -8.83 5.80
N CYS A 156 -0.83 -8.57 4.62
CA CYS A 156 -1.55 -7.89 3.54
C CYS A 156 -1.54 -8.72 2.24
N VAL A 157 -0.37 -9.12 1.73
CA VAL A 157 -0.28 -9.79 0.42
C VAL A 157 -0.95 -11.18 0.44
N LEU A 158 -0.67 -12.01 1.44
CA LEU A 158 -1.31 -13.33 1.54
C LEU A 158 -2.83 -13.24 1.74
N PRO A 159 -3.36 -12.36 2.62
CA PRO A 159 -4.80 -12.09 2.70
C PRO A 159 -5.42 -11.62 1.39
N ALA A 160 -4.78 -10.71 0.67
CA ALA A 160 -5.27 -10.19 -0.61
C ALA A 160 -5.37 -11.30 -1.68
N LEU A 161 -4.30 -12.12 -1.81
CA LEU A 161 -4.30 -13.26 -2.73
C LEU A 161 -5.40 -14.27 -2.39
N ARG A 162 -5.64 -14.50 -1.10
CA ARG A 162 -6.72 -15.37 -0.63
C ARG A 162 -8.08 -14.80 -0.95
N GLU A 163 -8.31 -13.52 -0.66
CA GLU A 163 -9.56 -12.83 -0.95
C GLU A 163 -9.88 -12.84 -2.44
N PHE A 164 -8.89 -12.52 -3.29
CA PHE A 164 -9.05 -12.56 -4.75
C PHE A 164 -9.42 -13.96 -5.24
N ARG A 165 -8.74 -15.00 -4.73
CA ARG A 165 -9.05 -16.40 -5.04
C ARG A 165 -10.47 -16.76 -4.62
N ASP A 166 -10.89 -16.36 -3.43
CA ASP A 166 -12.21 -16.68 -2.89
C ASP A 166 -13.31 -15.95 -3.69
N ALA A 167 -13.10 -14.69 -4.08
CA ALA A 167 -13.97 -13.94 -4.98
C ALA A 167 -14.05 -14.55 -6.39
N TRP A 168 -12.92 -14.99 -6.93
CA TRP A 168 -12.87 -15.67 -8.24
C TRP A 168 -13.69 -16.97 -8.23
N ARG A 169 -13.57 -17.76 -7.16
CA ARG A 169 -14.33 -19.00 -6.99
C ARG A 169 -15.83 -18.75 -6.86
N ALA A 170 -16.22 -17.73 -6.09
CA ALA A 170 -17.62 -17.33 -5.96
C ALA A 170 -18.23 -16.96 -7.32
N LYS A 171 -17.53 -16.15 -8.12
CA LYS A 171 -17.95 -15.79 -9.47
C LYS A 171 -18.09 -17.02 -10.40
N ALA A 172 -17.13 -17.95 -10.37
CA ALA A 172 -17.18 -19.16 -11.19
C ALA A 172 -18.35 -20.08 -10.78
N GLY A 173 -18.61 -20.22 -9.47
CA GLY A 173 -19.75 -20.99 -8.95
C GLY A 173 -21.10 -20.43 -9.41
N ALA A 174 -21.24 -19.10 -9.42
CA ALA A 174 -22.46 -18.44 -9.89
C ALA A 174 -22.71 -18.60 -11.40
N SER A 175 -21.68 -18.80 -12.22
CA SER A 175 -21.84 -19.05 -13.67
C SER A 175 -22.31 -20.46 -14.03
N HIS A 176 -22.38 -21.37 -13.04
CA HIS A 176 -22.81 -22.75 -13.22
C HIS A 176 -24.14 -23.10 -12.50
N ALA A 177 -24.75 -22.12 -11.83
CA ALA A 177 -26.06 -22.22 -11.19
C ALA A 177 -27.14 -21.60 -12.08
#